data_AF-A0A0D6MPV4-F1
#
_entry.id   AF-A0A0D6MPV4-F1
#
_cell.length_a   1.000
_cell.length_b   1.000
_cell.length_c   1.000
_cell.angle_alpha   90.00
_cell.angle_beta   90.00
_cell.angle_gamma   90.00
#
_symmetry.space_group_name_H-M   'P 1'
#
loop_
_entity.id
_entity.type
_entity.pdbx_description
1 polymer ?
#
loop_
_entity_poly.entity_id
_entity_poly.type
_entity_poly.pdbx_seq_one_letter_code
_entity_poly.pdbx_strand_id
1 'polypeptide(L)' 'MIDGAWDWRDDDAAAVLRRAESVVLAQEFLRCNPVYTASRRQLMRALSPTGAFREAALAGFAWPWGLSFPVRSRP' A
#
# COMPACT_ATOMS: atom_id res chain seq x y z
N MET A 1 -25.44 0.14 -19.70
CA MET A 1 -26.05 0.75 -18.51
C MET A 1 -25.94 -0.27 -17.39
N ILE A 2 -25.08 -0.04 -16.40
CA ILE A 2 -25.04 -0.85 -15.18
C ILE A 2 -25.82 -0.04 -14.15
N ASP A 3 -27.14 -0.13 -14.21
CA ASP A 3 -28.04 0.34 -13.15
C ASP A 3 -28.31 -0.84 -12.23
N GLY A 4 -27.39 -1.04 -11.31
CA GLY A 4 -27.55 -1.97 -10.20
C GLY A 4 -26.70 -1.41 -9.10
N ALA A 5 -27.31 -0.70 -8.15
CA ALA A 5 -26.66 -0.35 -6.91
C ALA A 5 -26.14 -1.67 -6.33
N TRP A 6 -24.82 -1.89 -6.39
CA TRP A 6 -24.21 -3.06 -5.76
C TRP A 6 -24.60 -3.02 -4.29
N ASP A 7 -25.51 -3.91 -3.91
CA ASP A 7 -25.86 -4.10 -2.52
C ASP A 7 -24.62 -4.68 -1.87
N TRP A 8 -23.97 -3.89 -1.02
CA TRP A 8 -22.77 -4.30 -0.29
C TRP A 8 -23.05 -5.49 0.66
N ARG A 9 -24.32 -5.87 0.82
CA ARG A 9 -24.78 -7.06 1.56
C ARG A 9 -24.90 -8.31 0.70
N ASP A 10 -24.69 -8.22 -0.61
CA ASP A 10 -24.65 -9.37 -1.50
C ASP A 10 -23.42 -10.25 -1.16
N ASP A 11 -23.67 -11.54 -0.93
CA ASP A 11 -22.63 -12.51 -0.62
C ASP A 11 -21.60 -12.65 -1.74
N ASP A 12 -22.01 -12.44 -3.00
CA ASP A 12 -21.12 -12.44 -4.16
C ASP A 12 -20.25 -11.17 -4.17
N ALA A 13 -20.81 -10.01 -3.84
CA ALA A 13 -20.05 -8.78 -3.66
C ALA A 13 -19.06 -8.91 -2.49
N ALA A 14 -19.48 -9.52 -1.37
CA ALA A 14 -18.63 -9.80 -0.23
C ALA A 14 -17.54 -10.85 -0.54
N ALA A 15 -17.81 -11.85 -1.39
CA ALA A 15 -16.82 -12.82 -1.84
C ALA A 15 -15.77 -12.17 -2.78
N VAL A 16 -16.21 -11.30 -3.68
CA VAL A 16 -15.32 -10.49 -4.53
C VAL A 16 -14.49 -9.54 -3.66
N LEU A 17 -15.08 -8.89 -2.66
CA LEU A 17 -14.37 -8.03 -1.72
C LEU A 17 -13.39 -8.81 -0.84
N ARG A 18 -13.73 -10.00 -0.32
CA ARG A 18 -12.81 -10.86 0.44
C ARG A 18 -11.66 -11.40 -0.42
N ARG A 19 -11.93 -11.71 -1.69
CA ARG A 19 -10.88 -12.06 -2.66
C ARG A 19 -10.04 -10.84 -3.03
N ALA A 20 -10.65 -9.66 -3.08
CA ALA A 20 -9.96 -8.39 -3.25
C ALA A 20 -9.23 -7.98 -1.99
N GLU A 21 -9.60 -8.39 -0.76
CA GLU A 21 -8.85 -8.16 0.48
C GLU A 21 -7.49 -8.87 0.46
N SER A 22 -7.30 -9.89 -0.40
CA SER A 22 -5.98 -10.46 -0.67
C SER A 22 -5.09 -9.49 -1.47
N VAL A 23 -5.68 -8.55 -2.19
CA VAL A 23 -5.03 -7.34 -2.65
C VAL A 23 -5.19 -6.34 -1.51
N VAL A 24 -4.10 -5.87 -0.93
CA VAL A 24 -4.23 -4.88 0.14
C VAL A 24 -4.83 -3.63 -0.49
N LEU A 25 -6.16 -3.44 -0.40
CA LEU A 25 -6.91 -2.38 -1.08
C LEU A 25 -6.27 -1.01 -0.78
N ALA A 26 -5.79 -0.85 0.46
CA ALA A 26 -5.01 0.29 0.91
C ALA A 26 -3.71 0.53 0.09
N GLN A 27 -3.01 -0.51 -0.35
CA GLN A 27 -1.84 -0.38 -1.23
C GLN A 27 -2.23 0.09 -2.63
N GLU A 28 -3.37 -0.34 -3.18
CA GLU A 28 -3.84 0.13 -4.48
C GLU A 28 -4.35 1.58 -4.41
N PHE A 29 -5.05 1.96 -3.34
CA PHE A 29 -5.38 3.36 -3.07
C PHE A 29 -4.13 4.25 -2.98
N LEU A 30 -3.08 3.78 -2.30
CA LEU A 30 -1.80 4.49 -2.22
C LEU A 30 -1.11 4.58 -3.58
N ARG A 31 -1.15 3.53 -4.41
CA ARG A 31 -0.58 3.55 -5.77
C ARG A 31 -1.27 4.56 -6.68
N CYS A 32 -2.57 4.77 -6.54
CA CYS A 32 -3.32 5.77 -7.28
C CYS A 32 -3.04 7.21 -6.79
N ASN A 33 -2.46 7.38 -5.61
CA ASN A 33 -2.12 8.71 -5.09
C ASN A 33 -0.85 9.26 -5.79
N PRO A 34 -0.94 10.39 -6.52
CA PRO A 34 0.21 10.95 -7.26
C PRO A 34 1.31 11.47 -6.32
N VAL A 35 0.95 11.97 -5.14
CA VAL A 35 1.90 12.46 -4.13
C VAL A 35 2.68 11.28 -3.54
N TYR A 36 1.99 10.19 -3.18
CA TYR A 36 2.64 8.96 -2.74
C TYR A 36 3.62 8.44 -3.79
N THR A 37 3.17 8.38 -5.03
CA THR A 37 3.97 7.82 -6.13
C THR A 37 5.20 8.66 -6.44
N ALA A 38 5.08 9.99 -6.47
CA ALA A 38 6.21 10.89 -6.68
C ALA A 38 7.23 10.77 -5.55
N SER A 39 6.77 10.84 -4.30
CA SER A 39 7.62 10.74 -3.11
C SER A 39 8.30 9.37 -2.99
N ARG A 40 7.59 8.27 -3.31
CA ARG A 40 8.17 6.92 -3.34
C ARG A 40 9.27 6.79 -4.40
N ARG A 41 9.07 7.36 -5.59
CA ARG A 41 10.12 7.37 -6.64
C ARG A 41 11.34 8.16 -6.20
N GLN A 42 11.15 9.32 -5.58
CA GLN A 42 12.24 10.13 -5.06
C GLN A 42 13.03 9.40 -3.97
N LEU A 43 12.33 8.76 -3.03
CA LEU A 43 12.94 7.94 -1.99
C LEU A 43 13.78 6.81 -2.59
N MET A 44 13.22 6.05 -3.54
CA MET A 44 13.93 4.93 -4.16
C MET A 44 15.16 5.35 -4.98
N ARG A 45 15.18 6.57 -5.52
CA ARG A 45 16.36 7.14 -6.17
C ARG A 45 17.44 7.57 -5.17
N ALA A 46 17.03 8.04 -4.00
CA ALA A 46 17.94 8.50 -2.95
C ALA A 46 18.49 7.35 -2.07
N LEU A 47 17.80 6.22 -2.02
CA LEU A 47 18.18 5.06 -1.22
C LEU A 47 19.33 4.28 -1.86
N SER A 48 20.48 4.26 -1.19
CA SER A 48 21.56 3.33 -1.52
C SER A 48 21.17 1.88 -1.13
N PRO A 49 21.49 0.86 -1.96
CA PRO A 49 21.04 -0.52 -1.74
C PRO A 49 21.47 -1.15 -0.40
N THR A 50 22.58 -0.71 0.19
CA THR A 50 23.30 -1.42 1.26
C THR A 50 23.53 -0.61 2.54
N GLY A 51 22.90 0.54 2.70
CA GLY A 51 23.08 1.38 3.89
C GLY A 51 22.20 0.95 5.08
N ALA A 52 22.76 0.96 6.29
CA ALA A 52 22.00 0.88 7.55
C ALA A 52 20.90 1.96 7.66
N PHE A 53 21.05 3.05 6.91
CA PHE A 53 20.09 4.15 6.81
C PHE A 53 18.83 3.80 6.00
N ARG A 54 18.84 2.70 5.24
CA ARG A 54 17.74 2.33 4.34
C ARG A 54 16.46 2.00 5.09
N GLU A 55 16.56 1.23 6.18
CA GLU A 55 15.40 0.83 6.97
C GLU A 55 14.78 2.03 7.70
N ALA A 56 15.61 2.91 8.27
CA ALA A 56 15.15 4.15 8.90
C ALA A 56 14.46 5.09 7.91
N ALA A 57 15.01 5.25 6.70
CA ALA A 57 14.42 6.08 5.66
C ALA A 57 13.10 5.48 5.12
N LEU A 58 13.00 4.15 5.00
CA LEU A 58 11.74 3.49 4.66
C LEU A 58 10.70 3.65 5.76
N ALA A 59 11.07 3.48 7.03
CA ALA A 59 10.18 3.66 8.17
C ALA A 59 9.66 5.11 8.29
N GLY A 60 10.54 6.11 8.13
CA GLY A 60 10.17 7.52 8.12
C GLY A 60 9.25 7.87 6.95
N PHE A 61 9.47 7.27 5.78
CA PHE A 61 8.55 7.41 4.65
C PHE A 61 7.20 6.74 4.89
N ALA A 62 7.14 5.62 5.62
CA ALA A 62 5.93 4.83 5.84
C ALA A 62 4.89 5.53 6.72
N TRP A 63 5.36 6.21 7.77
CA TRP A 63 4.54 6.72 8.86
C TRP A 63 3.40 7.66 8.39
N PRO A 64 3.64 8.64 7.50
CA PRO A 64 2.56 9.49 6.98
C PRO A 64 1.50 8.75 6.16
N TRP A 65 1.80 7.55 5.67
CA TRP A 65 0.90 6.75 4.82
C TRP A 65 0.19 5.63 5.60
N GLY A 66 0.33 5.59 6.93
CA GLY A 66 -0.22 4.51 7.76
C GLY A 66 0.37 3.13 7.43
N LEU A 67 1.54 3.10 6.79
CA LEU A 67 2.21 1.87 6.42
C LEU A 67 3.08 1.40 7.58
N SER A 68 2.85 0.18 8.06
CA SER A 68 3.79 -0.55 8.90
C SER A 68 4.70 -1.37 7.99
N PHE A 69 5.93 -0.92 7.77
CA PHE A 69 6.94 -1.84 7.24
C PHE A 69 7.24 -2.86 8.34
N PRO A 70 7.17 -4.18 8.06
CA PRO A 70 7.77 -5.12 8.98
C PRO A 70 9.25 -4.76 9.06
N VAL A 71 9.70 -4.32 10.24
CA VAL A 71 11.11 -4.44 10.62
C VAL A 71 11.39 -5.91 10.37
N ARG A 72 12.18 -6.23 9.35
CA ARG A 72 12.64 -7.61 9.18
C ARG A 72 13.52 -7.87 10.40
N SER A 73 12.93 -8.42 11.46
CA SER A 73 13.66 -9.10 12.51
C SER A 73 14.42 -10.20 11.80
N ARG A 74 15.70 -9.94 11.54
CA ARG A 74 16.61 -10.84 10.86
C ARG A 74 16.90 -12.03 11.79
N PRO A 75 16.76 -13.27 11.34
CA PRO A 75 17.75 -14.30 11.58
C PRO A 75 18.88 -14.20 10.54
#